data_AF-A0A946GIK3-F1
#
_entry.id   AF-A0A946GIK3-F1
#
_cell.length_a   1.000
_cell.length_b   1.000
_cell.length_c   1.000
_cell.angle_alpha   90.00
_cell.angle_beta   90.00
_cell.angle_gamma   90.00
#
_symmetry.space_group_name_H-M   'P 1'
#
loop_
_entity.id
_entity.type
_entity.pdbx_description
1 polymer ?
#
loop_
_entity_poly.entity_id
_entity_poly.type
_entity_poly.pdbx_seq_one_letter_code
_entity_poly.pdbx_strand_id
1 'polypeptide(L)'
;MYHFIGKTVRVHLYSREGIAVGSITGRVADIAEGVEVSEGMKKDLVFVVDIDSGDPEQPYKNSAGMEGESWFAVQDIEIVEDDAPRLFSN
;
A
#
# COMPACT_ATOMS: atom_id res chain seq x y z
N MET A 1 -0.38 17.41 -2.73
CA MET A 1 0.82 16.66 -3.15
C MET A 1 1.16 15.69 -2.05
N TYR A 2 0.92 14.41 -2.30
CA TYR A 2 1.15 13.35 -1.31
C TYR A 2 2.65 13.11 -1.16
N HIS A 3 3.15 13.08 0.08
CA HIS A 3 4.56 12.82 0.36
C HIS A 3 4.71 11.37 0.86
N PHE A 4 4.32 10.41 0.02
CA PHE A 4 4.35 8.98 0.36
C PHE A 4 5.55 8.24 -0.20
N ILE A 5 6.14 8.70 -1.31
CA ILE A 5 7.25 8.01 -1.98
C ILE A 5 8.37 7.75 -0.98
N GLY A 6 8.83 6.50 -0.92
CA GLY A 6 9.86 6.01 -0.01
C GLY A 6 9.38 5.65 1.39
N LYS A 7 8.13 5.95 1.75
CA LYS A 7 7.57 5.60 3.06
C LYS A 7 7.08 4.15 3.09
N THR A 8 7.22 3.53 4.25
CA THR A 8 6.55 2.27 4.56
C THR A 8 5.08 2.56 4.86
N VAL A 9 4.21 1.75 4.27
CA VAL A 9 2.76 1.86 4.43
C VAL A 9 2.17 0.51 4.83
N ARG A 10 1.08 0.57 5.58
CA ARG A 10 0.13 -0.52 5.77
C ARG A 10 -1.02 -0.31 4.80
N VAL A 11 -1.33 -1.33 4.03
CA VAL A 11 -2.45 -1.33 3.09
C VAL A 11 -3.57 -2.17 3.69
N HIS A 12 -4.77 -1.60 3.79
CA HIS A 12 -5.96 -2.33 4.22
C HIS A 12 -6.62 -3.00 3.01
N LEU A 13 -6.84 -4.31 3.12
CA LEU A 13 -7.44 -5.11 2.06
C LEU A 13 -8.93 -5.31 2.36
N TYR A 14 -9.74 -5.17 1.32
CA TYR A 14 -11.19 -5.34 1.40
C TYR A 14 -11.66 -6.42 0.43
N SER A 15 -12.68 -7.18 0.84
CA SER A 15 -13.42 -8.05 -0.05
C SER A 15 -14.21 -7.22 -1.06
N ARG A 16 -14.76 -7.88 -2.08
CA ARG A 16 -15.61 -7.23 -3.08
C ARG A 16 -16.87 -6.58 -2.46
N GLU A 17 -17.32 -7.11 -1.34
CA GLU A 17 -18.45 -6.64 -0.54
C GLU A 17 -18.07 -5.46 0.39
N GLY A 18 -16.80 -5.04 0.41
CA GLY A 18 -16.31 -3.95 1.24
C GLY A 18 -15.93 -4.36 2.67
N ILE A 19 -15.79 -5.66 2.93
CA ILE A 19 -15.43 -6.17 4.27
C ILE A 19 -13.91 -6.17 4.40
N ALA A 20 -13.37 -5.62 5.48
CA ALA A 20 -11.92 -5.69 5.75
C ALA A 20 -11.49 -7.16 5.94
N VAL A 21 -10.56 -7.63 5.11
CA VAL A 21 -10.06 -9.02 5.12
C VAL A 21 -8.66 -9.13 5.73
N GLY A 22 -7.94 -8.03 5.86
CA GLY A 22 -6.63 -8.01 6.48
C GLY A 22 -5.83 -6.77 6.09
N SER A 23 -4.53 -6.82 6.35
CA SER A 23 -3.61 -5.79 5.93
C SER A 23 -2.28 -6.38 5.52
N ILE A 24 -1.60 -5.71 4.59
CA ILE A 24 -0.24 -6.01 4.16
C ILE A 24 0.63 -4.79 4.42
N THR A 25 1.94 -4.97 4.44
CA THR A 25 2.89 -3.84 4.52
C THR A 25 3.74 -3.78 3.27
N GLY A 26 4.26 -2.60 2.95
CA GLY A 26 5.16 -2.43 1.81
C GLY A 26 5.67 -1.00 1.74
N ARG A 27 6.40 -0.68 0.67
CA ARG A 27 7.00 0.64 0.45
C ARG A 27 6.39 1.30 -0.77
N VAL A 28 6.06 2.58 -0.68
CA VAL A 28 5.56 3.35 -1.83
C VAL A 28 6.70 3.68 -2.78
N ALA A 29 6.59 3.25 -4.04
CA ALA A 29 7.54 3.50 -5.10
C ALA A 29 7.08 4.61 -6.07
N ASP A 30 5.77 4.76 -6.30
CA ASP A 30 5.22 5.76 -7.22
C ASP A 30 3.80 6.20 -6.85
N ILE A 31 3.32 7.29 -7.45
CA ILE A 31 1.98 7.85 -7.24
C ILE A 31 1.40 8.28 -8.59
N ALA A 32 0.17 7.86 -8.87
CA ALA A 32 -0.58 8.26 -10.05
C ALA A 32 -1.88 8.98 -9.62
N GLU A 33 -2.00 10.26 -9.97
CA GLU A 33 -3.17 11.08 -9.62
C GLU A 33 -4.27 10.98 -10.69
N GLY A 34 -5.53 10.95 -10.26
CA GLY A 34 -6.68 11.03 -11.16
C GLY A 34 -6.86 9.85 -12.14
N VAL A 35 -6.42 8.65 -11.74
CA VAL A 35 -6.56 7.42 -12.55
C VAL A 35 -8.02 6.99 -12.59
N GLU A 36 -8.56 6.75 -13.78
CA GLU A 36 -9.92 6.23 -13.95
C GLU A 36 -9.94 4.73 -13.65
N VAL A 37 -10.65 4.34 -12.60
CA VAL A 37 -10.74 2.95 -12.11
C VAL A 37 -12.08 2.29 -12.42
N SER A 38 -13.10 3.11 -12.71
CA SER A 38 -14.37 2.72 -13.30
C SER A 38 -14.96 3.91 -14.04
N GLU A 39 -15.99 3.70 -14.85
CA GLU A 39 -16.65 4.77 -15.61
C GLU A 39 -17.02 5.96 -14.68
N GLY A 40 -16.41 7.12 -14.94
CA GLY A 40 -16.65 8.35 -14.16
C GLY A 40 -16.05 8.38 -12.75
N MET A 41 -15.31 7.34 -12.33
CA MET A 41 -14.66 7.28 -11.03
C MET A 41 -13.14 7.39 -11.18
N LYS A 42 -12.61 8.49 -10.64
CA LYS A 42 -11.17 8.73 -10.57
C LYS A 42 -10.67 8.55 -9.15
N LYS A 43 -9.51 7.92 -9.01
CA LYS A 43 -8.81 7.75 -7.74
C LYS A 43 -7.34 8.09 -7.90
N ASP A 44 -6.75 8.58 -6.82
CA ASP A 44 -5.31 8.66 -6.70
C ASP A 44 -4.81 7.30 -6.22
N LEU A 45 -3.83 6.76 -6.93
CA LEU A 45 -3.26 5.44 -6.67
C LEU A 45 -1.81 5.57 -6.23
N VAL A 46 -1.39 4.68 -5.34
CA VAL A 46 0.00 4.49 -4.94
C VAL A 46 0.49 3.13 -5.44
N PHE A 47 1.69 3.11 -6.00
CA PHE A 47 2.37 1.88 -6.33
C PHE A 47 3.19 1.44 -5.13
N VAL A 48 2.87 0.26 -4.60
CA VAL A 48 3.53 -0.31 -3.43
C VAL A 48 4.34 -1.52 -3.89
N VAL A 49 5.60 -1.56 -3.47
CA VAL A 49 6.57 -2.64 -3.73
C VAL A 49 7.07 -3.22 -2.40
N ASP A 50 7.87 -4.27 -2.48
CA ASP A 50 8.41 -4.98 -1.32
C ASP A 50 7.28 -5.43 -0.36
N ILE A 51 6.16 -5.86 -0.94
CA ILE A 51 4.96 -6.20 -0.16
C ILE A 51 5.23 -7.44 0.70
N ASP A 52 5.04 -7.28 2.00
CA ASP A 52 5.02 -8.35 2.99
C ASP A 52 3.58 -8.65 3.42
N SER A 53 3.12 -9.87 3.13
CA SER A 53 1.82 -10.40 3.54
C SER A 53 1.79 -10.92 4.98
N GLY A 54 2.96 -11.01 5.64
CA GLY A 54 3.14 -11.67 6.93
C GLY A 54 3.20 -13.20 6.84
N ASP A 55 2.97 -13.78 5.65
CA ASP A 55 3.08 -15.22 5.38
C ASP A 55 4.08 -15.46 4.22
N PRO A 56 5.30 -15.95 4.51
CA PRO A 56 6.30 -16.20 3.48
C PRO A 56 5.96 -17.40 2.57
N GLU A 57 5.06 -18.30 2.99
CA GLU A 57 4.61 -19.42 2.16
C GLU A 57 3.55 -18.99 1.14
N GLN A 58 2.88 -17.86 1.39
CA GLN A 58 1.84 -17.30 0.53
C GLN A 58 2.12 -15.81 0.27
N PRO A 59 3.07 -15.51 -0.65
CA PRO A 59 3.37 -14.14 -1.00
C PRO A 59 2.14 -13.45 -1.59
N TYR A 60 2.02 -12.16 -1.33
CA TYR A 60 0.96 -11.36 -1.93
C TYR A 60 1.06 -11.39 -3.47
N LYS A 61 -0.05 -11.75 -4.11
CA LYS A 61 -0.21 -11.75 -5.57
C LYS A 61 -1.26 -10.73 -5.98
N ASN A 62 -0.89 -9.83 -6.87
CA ASN A 62 -1.82 -8.88 -7.43
C ASN A 62 -2.73 -9.53 -8.48
N SER A 63 -3.72 -8.77 -8.96
CA SER A 63 -4.69 -9.23 -9.96
C SER A 63 -4.08 -9.57 -11.32
N ALA A 64 -2.87 -9.08 -11.61
CA ALA A 64 -2.09 -9.43 -12.81
C ALA A 64 -1.20 -10.66 -12.62
N GLY A 65 -1.19 -11.28 -11.43
CA GLY A 65 -0.37 -12.44 -11.11
C GLY A 65 1.08 -12.12 -10.75
N MET A 66 1.43 -10.84 -10.59
CA MET A 66 2.77 -10.44 -10.12
C MET A 66 2.83 -10.48 -8.60
N GLU A 67 3.99 -10.88 -8.08
CA GLU A 67 4.24 -11.02 -6.65
C GLU A 67 4.93 -9.77 -6.10
N GLY A 68 4.58 -9.37 -4.87
CA GLY A 68 5.33 -8.36 -4.13
C GLY A 68 5.09 -6.91 -4.54
N GLU A 69 4.20 -6.64 -5.51
CA GLU A 69 3.87 -5.28 -5.95
C GLU A 69 2.40 -5.13 -6.38
N SER A 70 1.82 -3.93 -6.18
CA SER A 70 0.48 -3.58 -6.68
C SER A 70 0.18 -2.09 -6.57
N TRP A 71 -0.87 -1.67 -7.28
CA TRP A 71 -1.49 -0.36 -7.12
C TRP A 71 -2.63 -0.43 -6.10
N PHE A 72 -2.69 0.56 -5.21
CA PHE A 72 -3.73 0.71 -4.20
C PHE A 72 -4.26 2.13 -4.18
N ALA A 73 -5.52 2.31 -3.76
CA ALA A 73 -6.03 3.66 -3.58
C ALA A 73 -5.35 4.34 -2.39
N VAL A 74 -5.06 5.63 -2.51
CA VAL A 74 -4.48 6.43 -1.41
C VAL A 74 -5.30 6.34 -0.12
N GLN A 75 -6.61 6.14 -0.22
CA GLN A 75 -7.52 6.03 0.92
C GLN A 75 -7.37 4.73 1.71
N ASP A 76 -6.80 3.69 1.08
CA ASP A 76 -6.66 2.36 1.67
C ASP A 76 -5.30 2.18 2.36
N ILE A 77 -4.45 3.23 2.37
CA ILE A 77 -3.11 3.18 2.96
C ILE A 77 -2.99 4.03 4.23
N GLU A 78 -2.22 3.50 5.17
CA GLU A 78 -1.78 4.16 6.40
C GLU A 78 -0.25 4.24 6.35
N ILE A 79 0.34 5.42 6.58
CA ILE A 79 1.79 5.52 6.75
C ILE A 79 2.16 4.84 8.07
N VAL A 80 3.10 3.91 8.02
CA VAL A 80 3.74 3.38 9.22
C VAL A 80 4.85 4.36 9.59
N GLU A 81 4.58 5.28 10.52
CA GLU A 81 5.62 6.13 11.08
C GLU A 81 6.53 5.27 11.98
N ASP A 82 7.83 5.28 11.70
CA ASP A 82 8.85 4.72 12.60
C ASP A 82 9.05 5.73 13.74
N ASP A 83 8.11 5.74 14.69
CA ASP A 83 8.03 6.72 15.77
C ASP A 83 9.04 6.40 16.89
N ALA A 84 10.32 6.37 16.53
CA ALA A 84 11.43 6.45 17.45
C ALA A 84 12.47 7.41 16.92
N PRO A 85 12.56 8.66 17.43
CA PRO A 85 13.85 9.32 17.42
C PRO A 85 14.81 8.39 18.18
N ARG A 86 15.82 7.86 17.48
CA ARG A 86 16.98 7.24 18.13
C ARG A 86 17.64 8.33 18.96
N LEU A 87 17.22 8.45 20.22
CA LEU A 87 17.94 9.17 21.24
C LEU A 87 19.26 8.41 21.44
N PHE A 88 20.27 8.84 20.69
CA PHE A 88 21.65 8.58 21.05
C PHE A 88 21.88 9.29 22.39
N SER A 89 21.77 8.55 23.50
CA SER A 89 22.35 8.97 24.76
C SER A 89 23.87 8.77 24.66
N ASN A 90 24.59 9.88 24.49
CA ASN A 90 26.03 9.95 24.79
C ASN A 90 26.24 9.93 26.31
#